data_AF-A0A8S3ZYX0-F1
#
_entry.id   AF-A0A8S3ZYX0-F1
#
_cell.length_a   1.000
_cell.length_b   1.000
_cell.length_c   1.000
_cell.angle_alpha   90.00
_cell.angle_beta   90.00
_cell.angle_gamma   90.00
#
_symmetry.space_group_name_H-M   'P 1'
#
loop_
_entity.id
_entity.type
_entity.pdbx_description
1 polymer ?
#
loop_
_entity_poly.entity_id
_entity_poly.type
_entity_poly.pdbx_seq_one_letter_code
_entity_poly.pdbx_strand_id
1 'polypeptide(L)'
;MFYCAWLRRLLCRKLLPIVLVTYVLTIFLLFLNVNFTEHPSKTEESFSLIFPEAALNSKRSPGSEFVNNSSYKHRNGILNPGLEFRNSISNNHVEPIYRHPGDKRANAIGQDPVPLLEPMHDKHIRNRPSGDFISFGHGAYVFSAYLDDRKEQTFVRIMALMSQNAAKRFFYCHFNDNSKVIPVKTEVYQLCENHNKIFGGYFYSCADDRSNTKKDSSTEPTLSFAICVSPLFGNISFHRVVEFIELSRLLGVEHFIFYNHSIPQQVSDALNYYISRNLVSVIPWRLPKEADSSVWYYGQLLANNDCLYRTMPYFDLVSFNDIDEFIVPHSNVSTWREAFSSMLTADRCGFSFQSAFYDPGVREPSESNLLTPVLTAKSEMYSKVRTKVMLCPWRVFEVGIHHISKQNREDWRSWGVDPSLAYLHHYRKCVANFGMRCSVWEKDLIIADRYLQNLTANYQTVINHLLYNDQTARNLTTRPRFKSHGEP
;
A
#
# COMPACT_ATOMS: atom_id res chain seq x y z
N MET A 1 69.90 -46.92 -30.72
CA MET A 1 69.39 -46.60 -29.36
C MET A 1 70.16 -45.47 -28.65
N PHE A 2 70.96 -44.64 -29.34
CA PHE A 2 71.62 -43.45 -28.76
C PHE A 2 71.04 -42.10 -29.22
N TYR A 3 70.13 -42.09 -30.20
CA TYR A 3 69.50 -40.87 -30.71
C TYR A 3 68.23 -40.42 -29.94
N CYS A 4 67.55 -41.34 -29.26
CA CYS A 4 66.32 -41.04 -28.50
C CYS A 4 66.58 -40.42 -27.12
N ALA A 5 67.75 -40.69 -26.51
CA ALA A 5 68.11 -40.12 -25.21
C ALA A 5 68.58 -38.65 -25.32
N TRP A 6 69.12 -38.26 -26.48
CA TRP A 6 69.54 -36.88 -26.76
C TRP A 6 68.34 -35.97 -27.07
N LEU A 7 67.35 -36.44 -27.84
CA LEU A 7 66.12 -35.68 -28.11
C LEU A 7 65.28 -35.44 -26.84
N ARG A 8 65.18 -36.42 -25.92
CA ARG A 8 64.46 -36.21 -24.63
C ARG A 8 65.14 -35.18 -23.72
N ARG A 9 66.48 -35.07 -23.75
CA ARG A 9 67.22 -34.06 -22.97
C ARG A 9 67.18 -32.67 -23.63
N LEU A 10 67.06 -32.57 -24.95
CA LEU A 10 66.86 -31.28 -25.63
C LEU A 10 65.44 -30.74 -25.46
N LEU A 11 64.40 -31.59 -25.50
CA LEU A 11 63.03 -31.15 -25.30
C LEU A 11 62.77 -30.70 -23.85
N CYS A 12 63.31 -31.37 -22.83
CA CYS A 12 63.05 -30.98 -21.43
C CYS A 12 63.83 -29.73 -20.93
N ARG A 13 64.98 -29.37 -21.54
CA ARG A 13 65.73 -28.16 -21.12
C ARG A 13 65.34 -26.88 -21.87
N LYS A 14 64.63 -26.98 -23.01
CA LYS A 14 64.17 -25.80 -23.77
C LYS A 14 62.66 -25.60 -23.78
N LEU A 15 61.82 -26.61 -23.50
CA LEU A 15 60.36 -26.40 -23.41
C LEU A 15 59.88 -26.00 -22.02
N LEU A 16 60.59 -26.34 -20.94
CA LEU A 16 60.19 -25.93 -19.59
C LEU A 16 60.29 -24.40 -19.36
N PRO A 17 61.34 -23.69 -19.83
CA PRO A 17 61.38 -22.24 -19.77
C PRO A 17 60.36 -21.58 -20.71
N ILE A 18 60.07 -22.18 -21.86
CA ILE A 18 59.09 -21.62 -22.82
C ILE A 18 57.67 -21.78 -22.28
N VAL A 19 57.33 -22.91 -21.64
CA VAL A 19 56.02 -23.11 -21.00
C VAL A 19 55.88 -22.25 -19.74
N LEU A 20 56.95 -22.02 -18.96
CA LEU A 20 56.88 -21.08 -17.83
C LEU A 20 56.78 -19.64 -18.30
N VAL A 21 57.50 -19.25 -19.36
CA VAL A 21 57.45 -17.90 -19.93
C VAL A 21 56.12 -17.66 -20.64
N THR A 22 55.52 -18.63 -21.32
CA THR A 22 54.17 -18.48 -21.87
C THR A 22 53.11 -18.51 -20.79
N TYR A 23 53.25 -19.30 -19.72
CA TYR A 23 52.29 -19.33 -18.60
C TYR A 23 52.36 -18.03 -17.77
N VAL A 24 53.57 -17.53 -17.50
CA VAL A 24 53.80 -16.24 -16.83
C VAL A 24 53.44 -15.07 -17.74
N LEU A 25 53.66 -15.13 -19.06
CA LEU A 25 53.16 -14.11 -20.01
C LEU A 25 51.64 -14.18 -20.18
N THR A 26 50.98 -15.34 -20.13
CA THR A 26 49.52 -15.39 -20.11
C THR A 26 48.97 -14.86 -18.80
N ILE A 27 49.62 -15.09 -17.66
CA ILE A 27 49.23 -14.49 -16.37
C ILE A 27 49.54 -12.98 -16.37
N PHE A 28 50.68 -12.52 -16.92
CA PHE A 28 51.00 -11.08 -17.02
C PHE A 28 50.13 -10.34 -18.06
N LEU A 29 49.74 -10.99 -19.16
CA LEU A 29 48.79 -10.46 -20.15
C LEU A 29 47.33 -10.58 -19.69
N LEU A 30 47.02 -11.42 -18.70
CA LEU A 30 45.73 -11.46 -18.00
C LEU A 30 45.66 -10.50 -16.80
N PHE A 31 46.79 -9.91 -16.34
CA PHE A 31 46.83 -8.99 -15.18
C PHE A 31 47.39 -7.58 -15.47
N LEU A 32 47.66 -7.21 -16.73
CA LEU A 32 48.02 -5.84 -17.12
C LEU A 32 47.24 -5.38 -18.35
N ASN A 33 45.92 -5.26 -18.21
CA ASN A 33 45.05 -4.25 -18.83
C ASN A 33 43.58 -4.56 -18.50
N VAL A 34 43.26 -4.56 -17.21
CA VAL A 34 41.87 -4.35 -16.79
C VAL A 34 41.83 -3.03 -16.03
N ASN A 35 41.72 -1.95 -16.80
CA ASN A 35 41.07 -0.74 -16.31
C ASN A 35 39.62 -1.11 -16.05
N PHE A 36 39.24 -1.33 -14.79
CA PHE A 36 37.85 -1.14 -14.40
C PHE A 36 37.61 0.37 -14.25
N THR A 37 37.40 1.03 -15.38
CA THR A 37 36.51 2.18 -15.43
C THR A 37 35.17 1.67 -15.94
N GLU A 38 34.29 1.26 -15.04
CA GLU A 38 32.88 1.53 -15.30
C GLU A 38 32.65 2.98 -14.86
N HIS A 39 32.82 3.90 -15.81
CA HIS A 39 32.08 5.15 -15.72
C HIS A 39 30.59 4.80 -15.88
N PRO A 40 29.70 5.08 -14.92
CA PRO A 40 28.38 5.54 -15.29
C PRO A 40 28.52 7.02 -15.59
N SER A 41 29.10 7.38 -16.74
CA SER A 41 28.84 8.69 -17.31
C SER A 41 27.42 8.65 -17.88
N LYS A 42 26.45 8.93 -17.02
CA LYS A 42 25.33 9.85 -17.25
C LYS A 42 24.38 9.81 -16.05
N THR A 43 24.38 10.93 -15.33
CA THR A 43 23.34 11.43 -14.40
C THR A 43 22.98 10.48 -13.26
N GLU A 44 23.77 10.55 -12.19
CA GLU A 44 23.42 9.99 -10.87
C GLU A 44 22.42 10.91 -10.18
N GLU A 45 21.16 10.47 -10.06
CA GLU A 45 20.11 11.16 -9.32
C GLU A 45 20.18 10.75 -7.84
N SER A 46 20.17 11.73 -6.94
CA SER A 46 20.12 11.54 -5.48
C SER A 46 18.88 12.25 -4.91
N PHE A 47 18.22 11.68 -3.91
CA PHE A 47 17.01 12.27 -3.29
C PHE A 47 17.13 12.26 -1.76
N SER A 48 16.39 13.07 -1.01
CA SER A 48 16.51 13.11 0.45
C SER A 48 15.15 12.97 1.10
N LEU A 49 14.82 11.82 1.69
CA LEU A 49 13.53 11.65 2.37
C LEU A 49 13.52 12.40 3.72
N ILE A 50 12.66 13.41 3.88
CA ILE A 50 12.33 13.91 5.22
C ILE A 50 11.40 12.91 5.87
N PHE A 51 11.76 12.45 7.07
CA PHE A 51 10.73 12.05 8.01
C PHE A 51 10.03 13.33 8.42
N PRO A 52 8.78 13.61 7.98
CA PRO A 52 8.00 14.59 8.72
C PRO A 52 8.11 14.18 10.19
N GLU A 53 8.14 15.16 11.09
CA GLU A 53 7.95 14.90 12.51
C GLU A 53 6.59 14.21 12.61
N ALA A 54 6.59 12.88 12.47
CA ALA A 54 5.45 12.05 12.73
C ALA A 54 5.12 12.45 14.16
N ALA A 55 3.92 12.96 14.37
CA ALA A 55 3.41 13.04 15.71
C ALA A 55 3.64 11.64 16.30
N LEU A 56 4.64 11.53 17.17
CA LEU A 56 4.99 10.34 17.94
C LEU A 56 3.88 10.19 18.99
N ASN A 57 2.63 10.03 18.52
CA ASN A 57 1.43 10.02 19.32
C ASN A 57 0.61 8.78 18.94
N SER A 58 0.45 7.95 19.98
CA SER A 58 -0.35 6.73 20.14
C SER A 58 -0.11 5.57 19.15
N LYS A 59 0.77 4.64 19.56
CA LYS A 59 0.66 3.23 19.14
C LYS A 59 -0.40 2.51 19.99
N ARG A 60 -1.15 1.58 19.40
CA ARG A 60 -1.87 0.51 20.11
C ARG A 60 -0.98 -0.74 20.11
N SER A 61 -0.49 -1.14 21.28
CA SER A 61 0.06 -2.48 21.49
C SER A 61 -1.06 -3.41 21.99
N PRO A 62 -1.09 -4.70 21.60
CA PRO A 62 -1.96 -5.67 22.24
C PRO A 62 -1.49 -5.95 23.68
N GLY A 63 -2.47 -6.16 24.57
CA GLY A 63 -2.31 -6.31 26.02
C GLY A 63 -1.13 -7.18 26.49
N SER A 64 -0.52 -6.70 27.56
CA SER A 64 0.62 -7.29 28.26
C SER A 64 0.36 -8.70 28.76
N GLU A 65 1.28 -9.62 28.47
CA GLU A 65 1.59 -10.73 29.38
C GLU A 65 2.47 -10.22 30.53
N PHE A 66 2.14 -10.70 31.73
CA PHE A 66 2.81 -10.48 33.01
C PHE A 66 4.35 -10.51 32.94
N VAL A 67 5.05 -9.54 33.56
CA VAL A 67 6.24 -9.73 34.44
C VAL A 67 6.64 -8.41 35.12
N ASN A 68 7.05 -8.54 36.39
CA ASN A 68 7.44 -7.52 37.39
C ASN A 68 8.71 -6.69 37.09
N ASN A 69 8.69 -5.45 37.63
CA ASN A 69 9.77 -4.60 38.15
C ASN A 69 11.15 -4.57 37.45
N SER A 70 11.53 -3.38 36.95
CA SER A 70 12.63 -2.59 37.56
C SER A 70 12.81 -1.22 36.87
N SER A 71 13.23 -0.26 37.68
CA SER A 71 13.38 1.17 37.42
C SER A 71 14.59 1.52 36.55
N TYR A 72 14.45 2.35 35.51
CA TYR A 72 15.59 3.10 34.94
C TYR A 72 15.22 4.52 34.46
N LYS A 73 16.11 5.46 34.78
CA LYS A 73 15.99 6.92 34.67
C LYS A 73 16.18 7.45 33.23
N HIS A 74 15.35 8.41 32.84
CA HIS A 74 15.45 9.21 31.62
C HIS A 74 16.69 10.13 31.59
N ARG A 75 17.31 10.27 30.40
CA ARG A 75 18.04 11.48 29.99
C ARG A 75 17.46 11.99 28.67
N ASN A 76 17.10 13.27 28.65
CA ASN A 76 16.56 14.01 27.51
C ASN A 76 17.67 14.34 26.49
N GLY A 77 17.34 14.23 25.21
CA GLY A 77 18.11 14.77 24.09
C GLY A 77 17.26 14.76 22.83
N ILE A 78 16.78 15.92 22.41
CA ILE A 78 15.95 16.13 21.23
C ILE A 78 16.87 16.37 20.03
N LEU A 79 16.75 15.55 18.98
CA LEU A 79 17.43 15.75 17.69
C LEU A 79 16.46 15.43 16.53
N ASN A 80 16.31 16.38 15.61
CA ASN A 80 15.52 16.27 14.37
C ASN A 80 16.18 15.33 13.35
N PRO A 81 15.55 14.22 12.89
CA PRO A 81 16.14 13.36 11.89
C PRO A 81 15.60 13.67 10.48
N GLY A 82 16.46 14.17 9.60
CA GLY A 82 16.27 14.10 8.15
C GLY A 82 17.05 12.94 7.56
N LEU A 83 16.47 12.24 6.59
CA LEU A 83 17.16 11.26 5.75
C LEU A 83 17.65 12.03 4.50
N GLU A 84 18.92 11.95 4.17
CA GLU A 84 19.50 12.61 2.99
C GLU A 84 20.29 11.60 2.18
N PHE A 85 19.86 11.24 0.96
CA PHE A 85 20.71 10.43 0.09
C PHE A 85 21.69 11.39 -0.61
N ARG A 86 22.97 11.34 -0.24
CA ARG A 86 24.05 12.13 -0.87
C ARG A 86 25.15 11.26 -1.48
N ASN A 87 25.62 11.63 -2.67
CA ASN A 87 27.03 11.49 -3.06
C ASN A 87 27.69 12.88 -2.97
N SER A 88 28.97 12.91 -2.58
CA SER A 88 29.65 14.06 -1.97
C SER A 88 29.79 15.33 -2.84
N ILE A 89 29.82 16.47 -2.11
CA ILE A 89 30.22 17.85 -2.46
C ILE A 89 29.09 18.78 -2.95
N SER A 90 28.49 19.53 -2.02
CA SER A 90 28.72 20.98 -1.89
C SER A 90 28.00 21.56 -0.65
N ASN A 91 28.63 22.59 -0.06
CA ASN A 91 28.13 23.35 1.08
C ASN A 91 26.94 24.23 0.67
N ASN A 92 25.93 24.33 1.54
CA ASN A 92 25.29 25.59 1.92
C ASN A 92 24.31 25.38 3.09
N HIS A 93 24.48 26.18 4.14
CA HIS A 93 23.61 26.29 5.32
C HIS A 93 22.30 27.00 4.97
N VAL A 94 21.17 26.57 5.56
CA VAL A 94 19.97 27.41 5.75
C VAL A 94 19.24 27.03 7.06
N GLU A 95 18.92 28.04 7.86
CA GLU A 95 18.22 27.97 9.17
C GLU A 95 16.70 27.71 9.07
N PRO A 96 16.06 27.19 10.14
CA PRO A 96 14.61 27.02 10.20
C PRO A 96 13.88 28.32 10.59
N ILE A 97 12.87 28.69 9.80
CA ILE A 97 11.89 29.73 10.12
C ILE A 97 10.79 29.12 10.99
N TYR A 98 10.69 29.58 12.23
CA TYR A 98 9.60 29.26 13.15
C TYR A 98 8.36 30.13 12.85
N ARG A 99 7.18 29.51 12.71
CA ARG A 99 5.89 30.21 12.90
C ARG A 99 5.36 29.87 14.29
N HIS A 100 5.26 30.89 15.15
CA HIS A 100 4.59 30.78 16.44
C HIS A 100 3.08 30.59 16.27
N PRO A 101 2.44 29.67 17.00
CA PRO A 101 1.00 29.68 17.16
C PRO A 101 0.64 30.53 18.39
N GLY A 102 0.11 31.71 18.13
CA GLY A 102 -0.70 32.46 19.08
C GLY A 102 -2.05 32.74 18.43
N ASP A 103 -3.08 31.98 18.77
CA ASP A 103 -4.23 32.56 19.47
C ASP A 103 -5.15 31.48 20.05
N LYS A 104 -5.73 31.78 21.22
CA LYS A 104 -6.60 30.89 22.00
C LYS A 104 -8.08 31.21 21.76
N ARG A 105 -8.92 30.15 21.91
CA ARG A 105 -10.40 30.05 22.10
C ARG A 105 -11.07 29.37 20.88
N ALA A 106 -11.91 28.34 21.01
CA ALA A 106 -12.81 27.97 22.10
C ALA A 106 -13.05 26.45 22.18
N ASN A 107 -13.46 25.99 23.37
CA ASN A 107 -13.88 24.63 23.71
C ASN A 107 -15.09 24.16 22.89
N ALA A 108 -14.99 22.96 22.30
CA ALA A 108 -16.10 22.00 22.20
C ALA A 108 -15.50 20.59 22.17
N ILE A 109 -16.14 19.66 22.87
CA ILE A 109 -15.76 18.25 22.93
C ILE A 109 -15.83 17.66 21.51
N GLY A 110 -14.67 17.42 20.92
CA GLY A 110 -14.48 16.70 19.67
C GLY A 110 -13.02 16.30 19.64
N GLN A 111 -12.73 15.00 19.65
CA GLN A 111 -11.39 14.54 19.33
C GLN A 111 -11.13 15.01 17.89
N ASP A 112 -10.22 15.96 17.72
CA ASP A 112 -9.67 16.27 16.40
C ASP A 112 -9.12 14.96 15.83
N PRO A 113 -9.64 14.48 14.67
CA PRO A 113 -9.19 13.21 14.13
C PRO A 113 -7.71 13.30 13.78
N VAL A 114 -6.95 12.28 14.20
CA VAL A 114 -5.53 12.13 13.86
C VAL A 114 -5.45 12.04 12.33
N PRO A 115 -4.80 13.00 11.64
CA PRO A 115 -4.59 12.90 10.20
C PRO A 115 -3.84 11.60 9.92
N LEU A 116 -4.28 10.81 8.94
CA LEU A 116 -3.48 9.68 8.48
C LEU A 116 -2.08 10.20 8.14
N LEU A 117 -1.06 9.60 8.74
CA LEU A 117 0.34 9.95 8.50
C LEU A 117 0.56 9.90 6.98
N GLU A 118 0.86 11.06 6.43
CA GLU A 118 1.35 11.14 5.06
C GLU A 118 2.67 10.35 4.99
N PRO A 119 2.94 9.63 3.88
CA PRO A 119 4.18 8.92 3.70
C PRO A 119 5.38 9.85 3.86
N MET A 120 6.60 9.30 3.99
CA MET A 120 7.78 10.17 3.98
C MET A 120 7.94 10.87 2.62
N HIS A 121 8.22 12.18 2.62
CA HIS A 121 8.32 13.02 1.41
C HIS A 121 9.75 13.58 1.23
N ASP A 122 10.15 13.92 0.01
CA ASP A 122 11.47 14.49 -0.30
C ASP A 122 11.65 15.94 0.24
N LYS A 123 12.81 16.25 0.86
CA LYS A 123 13.21 17.59 1.34
C LYS A 123 13.16 18.64 0.25
N HIS A 124 13.49 18.26 -0.98
CA HIS A 124 13.77 19.16 -2.08
C HIS A 124 12.52 19.52 -2.91
N ILE A 125 11.38 18.86 -2.66
CA ILE A 125 10.14 19.07 -3.42
C ILE A 125 8.98 19.39 -2.47
N ARG A 126 9.05 20.56 -1.81
CA ARG A 126 8.01 21.02 -0.84
C ARG A 126 6.64 21.34 -1.47
N ASN A 127 6.53 21.29 -2.80
CA ASN A 127 5.30 21.61 -3.55
C ASN A 127 4.74 20.43 -4.36
N ARG A 128 5.13 19.18 -4.08
CA ARG A 128 4.59 18.02 -4.82
C ARG A 128 3.21 17.64 -4.30
N PRO A 129 2.23 17.35 -5.17
CA PRO A 129 1.01 16.67 -4.75
C PRO A 129 1.39 15.31 -4.10
N SER A 130 0.86 15.01 -2.93
CA SER A 130 0.93 13.65 -2.35
C SER A 130 0.41 12.63 -3.38
N GLY A 131 1.10 11.50 -3.56
CA GLY A 131 0.68 10.41 -4.46
C GLY A 131 1.31 10.35 -5.87
N ASP A 132 2.40 11.07 -6.14
CA ASP A 132 3.18 10.91 -7.38
C ASP A 132 4.43 10.03 -7.16
N PHE A 133 4.69 9.10 -8.08
CA PHE A 133 5.92 8.29 -8.08
C PHE A 133 7.17 9.16 -8.31
N ILE A 134 8.22 8.94 -7.51
CA ILE A 134 9.53 9.57 -7.65
C ILE A 134 10.38 8.68 -8.57
N SER A 135 10.72 9.19 -9.74
CA SER A 135 11.67 8.54 -10.66
C SER A 135 13.09 8.67 -10.14
N PHE A 136 13.88 7.62 -10.29
CA PHE A 136 15.33 7.62 -10.07
C PHE A 136 16.11 7.09 -11.29
N GLY A 137 15.44 7.16 -12.44
CA GLY A 137 15.97 6.76 -13.74
C GLY A 137 15.96 5.24 -13.97
N HIS A 138 16.03 4.86 -15.24
CA HIS A 138 16.20 3.46 -15.66
C HIS A 138 15.07 2.51 -15.25
N GLY A 139 13.82 2.97 -15.29
CA GLY A 139 12.64 2.14 -15.03
C GLY A 139 12.47 1.80 -13.56
N ALA A 140 12.56 2.81 -12.71
CA ALA A 140 12.72 2.60 -11.29
C ALA A 140 12.10 3.78 -10.54
N TYR A 141 11.11 3.48 -9.70
CA TYR A 141 10.21 4.48 -9.13
C TYR A 141 9.86 4.20 -7.67
N VAL A 142 10.02 5.18 -6.79
CA VAL A 142 9.60 5.10 -5.38
C VAL A 142 8.22 5.73 -5.23
N PHE A 143 7.33 5.08 -4.49
CA PHE A 143 6.00 5.63 -4.19
C PHE A 143 5.93 6.20 -2.77
N SER A 144 6.34 5.42 -1.78
CA SER A 144 6.20 5.76 -0.36
C SER A 144 7.26 5.06 0.48
N ALA A 145 7.46 5.55 1.70
CA ALA A 145 8.32 4.91 2.68
C ALA A 145 7.72 4.99 4.09
N TYR A 146 7.96 3.95 4.89
CA TYR A 146 7.40 3.75 6.22
C TYR A 146 8.47 3.27 7.20
N LEU A 147 8.42 3.74 8.45
CA LEU A 147 9.22 3.18 9.54
C LEU A 147 8.53 1.93 10.08
N ASP A 148 9.26 0.82 10.12
CA ASP A 148 8.78 -0.50 10.53
C ASP A 148 9.66 -1.02 11.68
N ASP A 149 9.17 -0.87 12.90
CA ASP A 149 9.81 -1.31 14.14
C ASP A 149 9.14 -2.53 14.77
N ARG A 150 8.44 -3.31 13.95
CA ARG A 150 7.76 -4.56 14.38
C ARG A 150 8.73 -5.69 14.72
N LYS A 151 9.99 -5.56 14.29
CA LYS A 151 11.07 -6.52 14.55
C LYS A 151 12.13 -5.89 15.46
N GLU A 152 13.03 -6.72 15.99
CA GLU A 152 14.15 -6.25 16.81
C GLU A 152 14.99 -5.20 16.07
N GLN A 153 15.26 -5.44 14.78
CA GLN A 153 15.80 -4.44 13.88
C GLN A 153 14.68 -3.57 13.31
N THR A 154 14.78 -2.26 13.50
CA THR A 154 13.93 -1.28 12.83
C THR A 154 14.37 -1.12 11.37
N PHE A 155 13.41 -1.05 10.46
CA PHE A 155 13.65 -0.81 9.04
C PHE A 155 12.88 0.40 8.53
N VAL A 156 13.46 1.15 7.60
CA VAL A 156 12.68 1.97 6.67
C VAL A 156 12.29 1.07 5.50
N ARG A 157 10.99 0.86 5.31
CA ARG A 157 10.39 0.08 4.21
C ARG A 157 9.95 1.03 3.11
N ILE A 158 10.52 0.87 1.94
CA ILE A 158 10.28 1.73 0.77
C ILE A 158 9.48 0.92 -0.24
N MET A 159 8.30 1.42 -0.59
CA MET A 159 7.42 0.86 -1.62
C MET A 159 7.88 1.36 -2.99
N ALA A 160 8.35 0.44 -3.84
CA ALA A 160 8.91 0.79 -5.14
C ALA A 160 8.26 0.00 -6.28
N LEU A 161 8.11 0.67 -7.43
CA LEU A 161 7.73 0.09 -8.70
C LEU A 161 8.99 0.02 -9.58
N MET A 162 9.42 -1.19 -9.91
CA MET A 162 10.68 -1.43 -10.59
C MET A 162 10.47 -2.23 -11.87
N SER A 163 11.20 -1.87 -12.91
CA SER A 163 11.44 -2.75 -14.04
C SER A 163 12.30 -3.95 -13.59
N GLN A 164 12.17 -5.09 -14.27
CA GLN A 164 12.98 -6.28 -13.98
C GLN A 164 14.50 -6.01 -14.06
N ASN A 165 14.94 -5.07 -14.89
CA ASN A 165 16.34 -4.69 -15.00
C ASN A 165 16.79 -3.74 -13.87
N ALA A 166 15.93 -2.79 -13.48
CA ALA A 166 16.20 -1.91 -12.35
C ALA A 166 16.31 -2.70 -11.04
N ALA A 167 15.46 -3.71 -10.86
CA ALA A 167 15.42 -4.55 -9.65
C ALA A 167 16.73 -5.33 -9.39
N LYS A 168 17.57 -5.53 -10.42
CA LYS A 168 18.88 -6.18 -10.30
C LYS A 168 19.97 -5.26 -9.72
N ARG A 169 19.70 -3.96 -9.60
CA ARG A 169 20.65 -2.96 -9.12
C ARG A 169 20.58 -2.83 -7.60
N PHE A 170 21.68 -2.40 -7.00
CA PHE A 170 21.73 -2.09 -5.58
C PHE A 170 21.45 -0.61 -5.34
N PHE A 171 20.63 -0.34 -4.34
CA PHE A 171 20.37 1.01 -3.85
C PHE A 171 20.86 1.12 -2.40
N TYR A 172 21.16 2.34 -1.98
CA TYR A 172 21.60 2.63 -0.62
C TYR A 172 20.67 3.69 -0.02
N CYS A 173 20.22 3.49 1.21
CA CYS A 173 19.68 4.59 2.00
C CYS A 173 20.82 5.34 2.63
N HIS A 174 20.81 6.67 2.59
CA HIS A 174 21.80 7.40 3.36
C HIS A 174 21.16 8.17 4.51
N PHE A 175 21.46 7.72 5.72
CA PHE A 175 20.95 8.33 6.94
C PHE A 175 21.88 9.47 7.35
N ASN A 176 21.31 10.63 7.68
CA ASN A 176 22.08 11.74 8.21
C ASN A 176 22.18 11.54 9.74
N ASP A 177 23.40 11.36 10.24
CA ASP A 177 23.71 11.25 11.66
C ASP A 177 24.89 12.18 11.99
N ASN A 178 24.64 13.22 12.78
CA ASN A 178 25.67 14.14 13.29
C ASN A 178 26.68 14.63 12.23
N SER A 179 26.19 15.05 11.06
CA SER A 179 26.96 15.54 9.90
C SER A 179 27.74 14.46 9.11
N LYS A 180 27.52 13.18 9.39
CA LYS A 180 28.03 12.05 8.61
C LYS A 180 26.88 11.34 7.90
N VAL A 181 27.05 11.13 6.60
CA VAL A 181 26.13 10.38 5.76
C VAL A 181 26.53 8.90 5.82
N ILE A 182 25.70 8.05 6.42
CA ILE A 182 25.96 6.61 6.54
C ILE A 182 25.19 5.89 5.44
N PRO A 183 25.86 5.34 4.40
CA PRO A 183 25.21 4.55 3.38
C PRO A 183 24.88 3.16 3.93
N VAL A 184 23.60 2.82 3.96
CA VAL A 184 23.08 1.51 4.34
C VAL A 184 22.56 0.83 3.09
N LYS A 185 23.13 -0.33 2.77
CA LYS A 185 22.71 -1.13 1.62
C LYS A 185 21.27 -1.60 1.81
N THR A 186 20.47 -1.46 0.77
CA THR A 186 19.07 -1.94 0.78
C THR A 186 18.99 -3.46 0.69
N GLU A 187 18.06 -4.04 1.47
CA GLU A 187 17.53 -5.38 1.25
C GLU A 187 16.35 -5.29 0.30
N VAL A 188 16.34 -6.13 -0.74
CA VAL A 188 15.30 -6.11 -1.78
C VAL A 188 14.38 -7.31 -1.59
N TYR A 189 13.08 -7.03 -1.52
CA TYR A 189 12.03 -8.04 -1.48
C TYR A 189 11.09 -7.83 -2.66
N GLN A 190 10.97 -8.83 -3.53
CA GLN A 190 10.02 -8.82 -4.64
C GLN A 190 8.64 -9.24 -4.15
N LEU A 191 7.59 -8.50 -4.53
CA LEU A 191 6.23 -8.88 -4.16
C LEU A 191 5.75 -10.15 -4.89
N CYS A 192 4.88 -10.91 -4.20
CA CYS A 192 4.49 -12.27 -4.52
C CYS A 192 3.82 -12.45 -5.88
N GLU A 193 3.06 -11.44 -6.34
CA GLU A 193 2.18 -11.51 -7.50
C GLU A 193 2.53 -10.45 -8.56
N ASN A 194 3.80 -10.36 -8.97
CA ASN A 194 4.20 -9.47 -10.08
C ASN A 194 3.81 -9.99 -11.47
N HIS A 195 3.28 -11.22 -11.58
CA HIS A 195 2.75 -11.83 -12.82
C HIS A 195 3.69 -11.78 -14.04
N ASN A 196 5.01 -11.87 -13.80
CA ASN A 196 6.04 -11.82 -14.83
C ASN A 196 5.92 -10.59 -15.77
N LYS A 197 5.40 -9.48 -15.24
CA LYS A 197 5.29 -8.21 -15.96
C LYS A 197 6.64 -7.50 -16.00
N ILE A 198 6.79 -6.56 -16.94
CA ILE A 198 8.05 -5.81 -17.11
C ILE A 198 8.32 -4.98 -15.85
N PHE A 199 7.26 -4.37 -15.31
CA PHE A 199 7.28 -3.69 -14.02
C PHE A 199 6.58 -4.53 -12.95
N GLY A 200 7.12 -4.46 -11.73
CA GLY A 200 6.57 -5.11 -10.56
C GLY A 200 6.77 -4.27 -9.30
N GLY A 201 6.04 -4.62 -8.24
CA GLY A 201 6.21 -4.01 -6.92
C GLY A 201 7.33 -4.70 -6.14
N TYR A 202 8.05 -3.91 -5.35
CA TYR A 202 9.16 -4.34 -4.50
C TYR A 202 9.16 -3.55 -3.19
N PHE A 203 9.62 -4.19 -2.11
CA PHE A 203 10.05 -3.48 -0.91
C PHE A 203 11.56 -3.35 -0.92
N TYR A 204 12.05 -2.13 -0.75
CA TYR A 204 13.44 -1.86 -0.40
C TYR A 204 13.50 -1.54 1.08
N SER A 205 14.36 -2.24 1.82
CA SER A 205 14.44 -2.11 3.27
C SER A 205 15.83 -1.67 3.68
N CYS A 206 15.89 -0.65 4.54
CA CYS A 206 17.14 -0.17 5.11
C CYS A 206 17.06 -0.28 6.62
N ALA A 207 18.03 -0.96 7.24
CA ALA A 207 18.17 -0.99 8.68
C ALA A 207 18.36 0.44 9.20
N ASP A 208 17.55 0.86 10.17
CA ASP A 208 17.68 2.14 10.86
C ASP A 208 18.07 1.92 12.32
N ASP A 209 19.37 2.04 12.60
CA ASP A 209 19.95 1.81 13.93
C ASP A 209 19.75 3.00 14.89
N ARG A 210 19.13 4.10 14.42
CA ARG A 210 18.93 5.33 15.20
C ARG A 210 17.65 5.31 16.05
N SER A 211 16.77 4.34 15.81
CA SER A 211 15.46 4.23 16.43
C SER A 211 15.44 3.07 17.44
N ASN A 212 15.53 3.43 18.72
CA ASN A 212 15.25 2.52 19.83
C ASN A 212 14.38 3.26 20.86
N THR A 213 13.13 3.49 20.51
CA THR A 213 12.13 4.08 21.42
C THR A 213 10.91 3.18 21.49
N LYS A 214 11.00 2.14 22.33
CA LYS A 214 9.79 1.45 22.81
C LYS A 214 9.03 2.40 23.72
N LYS A 215 7.78 2.71 23.36
CA LYS A 215 6.85 3.43 24.23
C LYS A 215 5.53 2.67 24.25
N ASP A 216 5.12 2.35 25.47
CA ASP A 216 3.93 1.59 25.78
C ASP A 216 2.74 2.54 25.97
N SER A 217 1.57 2.16 25.47
CA SER A 217 0.32 2.88 25.69
C SER A 217 -0.82 1.87 25.71
N SER A 218 -1.23 1.50 26.92
CA SER A 218 -2.39 0.69 27.21
C SER A 218 -3.65 1.55 27.26
N THR A 219 -4.49 1.45 26.24
CA THR A 219 -5.94 1.63 26.40
C THR A 219 -6.60 0.54 25.56
N GLU A 220 -7.41 -0.30 26.19
CA GLU A 220 -8.22 -1.32 25.50
C GLU A 220 -9.25 -0.62 24.61
N PRO A 221 -9.14 -0.72 23.29
CA PRO A 221 -10.09 -0.10 22.41
C PRO A 221 -11.00 -1.13 21.77
N THR A 222 -12.22 -0.71 21.52
CA THR A 222 -13.10 -1.34 20.55
C THR A 222 -12.38 -1.47 19.20
N LEU A 223 -12.30 -2.69 18.62
CA LEU A 223 -11.63 -2.95 17.33
C LEU A 223 -12.05 -1.95 16.25
N SER A 224 -11.13 -1.28 15.58
CA SER A 224 -11.44 -0.38 14.45
C SER A 224 -11.28 -1.09 13.10
N PHE A 225 -12.15 -0.75 12.15
CA PHE A 225 -12.22 -1.40 10.84
C PHE A 225 -12.04 -0.41 9.69
N ALA A 226 -11.18 -0.75 8.73
CA ALA A 226 -11.05 -0.01 7.48
C ALA A 226 -11.07 -0.92 6.25
N ILE A 227 -11.31 -0.30 5.09
CA ILE A 227 -11.16 -0.95 3.79
C ILE A 227 -10.11 -0.24 2.94
N CYS A 228 -9.17 -1.01 2.42
CA CYS A 228 -8.30 -0.65 1.31
C CYS A 228 -8.92 -1.11 -0.01
N VAL A 229 -9.13 -0.19 -0.94
CA VAL A 229 -9.67 -0.49 -2.27
C VAL A 229 -8.57 -0.45 -3.30
N SER A 230 -8.49 -1.50 -4.14
CA SER A 230 -7.57 -1.56 -5.28
C SER A 230 -7.69 -0.31 -6.17
N PRO A 231 -6.66 0.05 -6.97
CA PRO A 231 -6.71 1.23 -7.83
C PRO A 231 -7.98 1.29 -8.69
N LEU A 232 -8.71 2.41 -8.58
CA LEU A 232 -9.92 2.66 -9.34
C LEU A 232 -9.59 3.22 -10.72
N PHE A 233 -10.15 2.62 -11.75
CA PHE A 233 -9.95 3.02 -13.14
C PHE A 233 -11.18 2.77 -14.01
N GLY A 234 -11.29 3.51 -15.11
CA GLY A 234 -12.30 3.29 -16.15
C GLY A 234 -13.65 3.92 -15.84
N ASN A 235 -14.69 3.48 -16.56
CA ASN A 235 -16.03 4.08 -16.49
C ASN A 235 -16.84 3.52 -15.31
N ILE A 236 -16.44 3.91 -14.09
CA ILE A 236 -17.12 3.51 -12.84
C ILE A 236 -18.34 4.41 -12.62
N SER A 237 -19.48 3.81 -12.31
CA SER A 237 -20.68 4.56 -11.92
C SER A 237 -20.57 5.03 -10.47
N PHE A 238 -20.80 6.32 -10.23
CA PHE A 238 -20.77 6.91 -8.88
C PHE A 238 -21.83 6.28 -7.95
N HIS A 239 -22.94 5.79 -8.50
CA HIS A 239 -23.95 5.03 -7.74
C HIS A 239 -23.36 3.76 -7.10
N ARG A 240 -22.45 3.08 -7.81
CA ARG A 240 -21.78 1.86 -7.30
C ARG A 240 -20.85 2.20 -6.14
N VAL A 241 -20.12 3.32 -6.23
CA VAL A 241 -19.21 3.79 -5.17
C VAL A 241 -19.98 4.25 -3.93
N VAL A 242 -21.08 4.99 -4.12
CA VAL A 242 -21.95 5.42 -3.00
C VAL A 242 -22.56 4.19 -2.31
N GLU A 243 -23.09 3.22 -3.06
CA GLU A 243 -23.63 1.99 -2.47
C GLU A 243 -22.54 1.18 -1.75
N PHE A 244 -21.34 1.08 -2.34
CA PHE A 244 -20.22 0.38 -1.72
C PHE A 244 -19.84 0.95 -0.36
N ILE A 245 -19.70 2.28 -0.27
CA ILE A 245 -19.36 2.98 0.97
C ILE A 245 -20.49 2.80 1.99
N GLU A 246 -21.74 3.07 1.61
CA GLU A 246 -22.86 3.05 2.56
C GLU A 246 -23.18 1.66 3.08
N LEU A 247 -23.16 0.62 2.24
CA LEU A 247 -23.35 -0.75 2.72
C LEU A 247 -22.18 -1.20 3.61
N SER A 248 -20.94 -0.88 3.23
CA SER A 248 -19.77 -1.19 4.06
C SER A 248 -19.80 -0.48 5.42
N ARG A 249 -20.32 0.76 5.47
CA ARG A 249 -20.54 1.47 6.74
C ARG A 249 -21.59 0.80 7.61
N LEU A 250 -22.69 0.32 7.04
CA LEU A 250 -23.70 -0.47 7.77
C LEU A 250 -23.13 -1.78 8.31
N LEU A 251 -22.15 -2.38 7.62
CA LEU A 251 -21.41 -3.55 8.09
C LEU A 251 -20.40 -3.21 9.20
N GLY A 252 -20.17 -1.93 9.50
CA GLY A 252 -19.31 -1.47 10.60
C GLY A 252 -17.93 -0.95 10.19
N VAL A 253 -17.72 -0.65 8.90
CA VAL A 253 -16.47 -0.02 8.41
C VAL A 253 -16.44 1.45 8.81
N GLU A 254 -15.31 1.87 9.36
CA GLU A 254 -15.12 3.23 9.88
C GLU A 254 -14.41 4.14 8.87
N HIS A 255 -13.48 3.59 8.07
CA HIS A 255 -12.70 4.37 7.10
C HIS A 255 -12.39 3.62 5.81
N PHE A 256 -12.22 4.36 4.71
CA PHE A 256 -11.89 3.81 3.41
C PHE A 256 -10.69 4.50 2.79
N ILE A 257 -9.82 3.73 2.16
CA ILE A 257 -8.66 4.21 1.41
C ILE A 257 -8.85 3.81 -0.04
N PHE A 258 -9.01 4.80 -0.92
CA PHE A 258 -9.13 4.61 -2.35
C PHE A 258 -7.86 5.07 -3.06
N TYR A 259 -7.41 4.31 -4.05
CA TYR A 259 -6.34 4.72 -4.95
C TYR A 259 -6.95 5.20 -6.27
N ASN A 260 -6.79 6.49 -6.57
CA ASN A 260 -7.33 7.08 -7.80
C ASN A 260 -6.30 6.96 -8.93
N HIS A 261 -6.46 5.93 -9.77
CA HIS A 261 -5.67 5.81 -11.00
C HIS A 261 -6.29 6.65 -12.13
N SER A 262 -7.57 6.44 -12.43
CA SER A 262 -8.29 7.20 -13.45
C SER A 262 -9.81 7.05 -13.29
N ILE A 263 -10.41 7.91 -12.46
CA ILE A 263 -11.86 7.88 -12.17
C ILE A 263 -12.63 9.00 -12.90
N PRO A 264 -13.92 8.80 -13.24
CA PRO A 264 -14.78 9.86 -13.74
C PRO A 264 -15.00 10.98 -12.71
N GLN A 265 -15.27 12.21 -13.18
CA GLN A 265 -15.51 13.36 -12.30
C GLN A 265 -16.62 13.12 -11.29
N GLN A 266 -17.74 12.50 -11.70
CA GLN A 266 -18.85 12.16 -10.80
C GLN A 266 -18.44 11.23 -9.65
N VAL A 267 -17.48 10.33 -9.88
CA VAL A 267 -16.93 9.46 -8.82
C VAL A 267 -16.03 10.28 -7.91
N SER A 268 -15.21 11.18 -8.46
CA SER A 268 -14.41 12.13 -7.67
C SER A 268 -15.29 12.99 -6.76
N ASP A 269 -16.40 13.53 -7.27
CA ASP A 269 -17.36 14.33 -6.51
C ASP A 269 -18.02 13.52 -5.39
N ALA A 270 -18.39 12.27 -5.68
CA ALA A 270 -18.90 11.35 -4.66
C ALA A 270 -17.86 11.05 -3.58
N LEU A 271 -16.60 10.81 -3.93
CA LEU A 271 -15.54 10.60 -2.94
C LEU A 271 -15.27 11.88 -2.13
N ASN A 272 -15.29 13.06 -2.73
CA ASN A 272 -15.12 14.34 -2.05
C ASN A 272 -16.20 14.59 -0.99
N TYR A 273 -17.43 14.16 -1.25
CA TYR A 273 -18.50 14.17 -0.25
C TYR A 273 -18.09 13.41 1.02
N TYR A 274 -17.45 12.25 0.89
CA TYR A 274 -17.02 11.42 2.02
C TYR A 274 -15.70 11.88 2.65
N ILE A 275 -14.79 12.45 1.85
CA ILE A 275 -13.56 13.11 2.35
C ILE A 275 -13.94 14.24 3.30
N SER A 276 -14.90 15.09 2.93
CA SER A 276 -15.35 16.21 3.80
C SER A 276 -15.97 15.76 5.13
N ARG A 277 -16.29 14.48 5.26
CA ARG A 277 -16.84 13.83 6.46
C ARG A 277 -15.83 12.98 7.20
N ASN A 278 -14.56 12.99 6.77
CA ASN A 278 -13.49 12.19 7.34
C ASN A 278 -13.77 10.67 7.32
N LEU A 279 -14.46 10.18 6.28
CA LEU A 279 -14.76 8.76 6.10
C LEU A 279 -13.87 8.11 5.02
N VAL A 280 -13.31 8.93 4.14
CA VAL A 280 -12.57 8.47 2.96
C VAL A 280 -11.26 9.23 2.87
N SER A 281 -10.19 8.51 2.52
CA SER A 281 -8.95 9.07 2.00
C SER A 281 -8.75 8.61 0.56
N VAL A 282 -8.41 9.55 -0.32
CA VAL A 282 -8.11 9.25 -1.73
C VAL A 282 -6.64 9.54 -1.99
N ILE A 283 -5.89 8.50 -2.32
CA ILE A 283 -4.47 8.57 -2.67
C ILE A 283 -4.38 8.68 -4.20
N PRO A 284 -3.75 9.73 -4.75
CA PRO A 284 -3.45 9.78 -6.18
C PRO A 284 -2.55 8.58 -6.56
N TRP A 285 -2.89 7.90 -7.65
CA TRP A 285 -2.19 6.69 -8.10
C TRP A 285 -1.78 6.81 -9.58
N ARG A 286 -0.95 7.82 -9.84
CA ARG A 286 -0.49 8.16 -11.19
C ARG A 286 0.75 7.37 -11.54
N LEU A 287 0.54 6.24 -12.20
CA LEU A 287 1.65 5.37 -12.63
C LEU A 287 2.57 6.09 -13.62
N PRO A 288 3.89 5.85 -13.56
CA PRO A 288 4.80 6.26 -14.62
C PRO A 288 4.34 5.71 -15.97
N LYS A 289 4.39 6.54 -17.01
CA LYS A 289 3.85 6.22 -18.35
C LYS A 289 4.38 4.89 -18.92
N GLU A 290 5.65 4.58 -18.69
CA GLU A 290 6.28 3.34 -19.13
C GLU A 290 5.86 2.11 -18.33
N ALA A 291 5.44 2.29 -17.07
CA ALA A 291 5.00 1.22 -16.20
C ALA A 291 3.48 0.97 -16.32
N ASP A 292 2.68 1.99 -16.65
CA ASP A 292 1.21 1.95 -16.62
C ASP A 292 0.62 0.76 -17.40
N SER A 293 1.07 0.53 -18.63
CA SER A 293 0.64 -0.61 -19.47
C SER A 293 1.40 -1.92 -19.21
N SER A 294 2.46 -1.85 -18.40
CA SER A 294 3.49 -2.88 -18.30
C SER A 294 3.66 -3.44 -16.88
N VAL A 295 2.87 -2.95 -15.92
CA VAL A 295 2.67 -3.48 -14.58
C VAL A 295 1.38 -4.31 -14.56
N TRP A 296 1.29 -5.26 -13.63
CA TRP A 296 0.05 -6.03 -13.47
C TRP A 296 -1.07 -5.16 -12.91
N TYR A 297 -2.17 -5.06 -13.66
CA TYR A 297 -3.46 -4.49 -13.24
C TYR A 297 -3.31 -3.15 -12.50
N TYR A 298 -2.69 -2.18 -13.17
CA TYR A 298 -2.45 -0.83 -12.64
C TYR A 298 -1.72 -0.81 -11.28
N GLY A 299 -0.85 -1.81 -11.03
CA GLY A 299 -0.03 -1.85 -9.82
C GLY A 299 -0.82 -2.16 -8.56
N GLN A 300 -1.97 -2.84 -8.66
CA GLN A 300 -2.84 -3.14 -7.51
C GLN A 300 -2.09 -3.78 -6.33
N LEU A 301 -1.12 -4.66 -6.59
CA LEU A 301 -0.37 -5.32 -5.53
C LEU A 301 0.48 -4.32 -4.72
N LEU A 302 1.10 -3.36 -5.41
CA LEU A 302 1.88 -2.31 -4.75
C LEU A 302 0.96 -1.34 -3.99
N ALA A 303 -0.20 -1.00 -4.56
CA ALA A 303 -1.20 -0.17 -3.89
C ALA A 303 -1.74 -0.84 -2.61
N ASN A 304 -2.06 -2.14 -2.66
CA ASN A 304 -2.52 -2.89 -1.50
C ASN A 304 -1.45 -2.91 -0.41
N ASN A 305 -0.18 -3.11 -0.76
CA ASN A 305 0.88 -3.09 0.24
C ASN A 305 1.20 -1.67 0.74
N ASP A 306 1.07 -0.62 -0.08
CA ASP A 306 1.09 0.76 0.43
C ASP A 306 0.00 0.98 1.48
N CYS A 307 -1.23 0.53 1.19
CA CYS A 307 -2.37 0.70 2.08
C CYS A 307 -2.22 -0.09 3.38
N LEU A 308 -1.68 -1.31 3.30
CA LEU A 308 -1.33 -2.13 4.47
C LEU A 308 -0.45 -1.34 5.46
N TYR A 309 0.62 -0.72 4.98
CA TYR A 309 1.54 0.01 5.85
C TYR A 309 0.98 1.37 6.29
N ARG A 310 0.22 2.05 5.43
CA ARG A 310 -0.46 3.32 5.74
C ARG A 310 -1.50 3.19 6.85
N THR A 311 -2.25 2.09 6.85
CA THR A 311 -3.31 1.83 7.84
C THR A 311 -2.79 1.23 9.14
N MET A 312 -1.55 0.75 9.14
CA MET A 312 -0.96 0.00 10.25
C MET A 312 -1.01 0.67 11.63
N PRO A 313 -0.78 1.98 11.78
CA PRO A 313 -0.86 2.61 13.10
C PRO A 313 -2.30 3.02 13.51
N TYR A 314 -3.30 2.88 12.63
CA TYR A 314 -4.64 3.46 12.81
C TYR A 314 -5.76 2.45 13.00
N PHE A 315 -5.66 1.28 12.36
CA PHE A 315 -6.75 0.32 12.27
C PHE A 315 -6.35 -1.07 12.77
N ASP A 316 -7.24 -1.70 13.53
CA ASP A 316 -6.99 -3.03 14.10
C ASP A 316 -7.21 -4.14 13.06
N LEU A 317 -8.24 -3.98 12.23
CA LEU A 317 -8.56 -4.90 11.13
C LEU A 317 -8.83 -4.13 9.82
N VAL A 318 -8.14 -4.52 8.76
CA VAL A 318 -8.22 -3.88 7.44
C VAL A 318 -8.55 -4.91 6.39
N SER A 319 -9.61 -4.66 5.63
CA SER A 319 -10.01 -5.50 4.52
C SER A 319 -9.51 -4.95 3.19
N PHE A 320 -9.17 -5.85 2.26
CA PHE A 320 -8.70 -5.49 0.91
C PHE A 320 -9.74 -5.93 -0.11
N ASN A 321 -10.51 -4.97 -0.63
CA ASN A 321 -11.71 -5.22 -1.44
C ASN A 321 -11.61 -4.53 -2.80
N ASP A 322 -12.30 -5.08 -3.79
CA ASP A 322 -12.78 -4.30 -4.94
C ASP A 322 -14.17 -3.70 -4.64
N ILE A 323 -14.61 -2.69 -5.39
CA ILE A 323 -15.88 -1.97 -5.10
C ILE A 323 -17.15 -2.79 -5.35
N ASP A 324 -17.02 -3.94 -6.02
CA ASP A 324 -18.06 -4.93 -6.24
C ASP A 324 -18.01 -6.08 -5.20
N GLU A 325 -17.20 -5.96 -4.15
CA GLU A 325 -16.96 -7.02 -3.18
C GLU A 325 -17.27 -6.60 -1.73
N PHE A 326 -18.10 -7.37 -1.03
CA PHE A 326 -18.52 -7.09 0.34
C PHE A 326 -18.31 -8.32 1.23
N ILE A 327 -17.65 -8.18 2.38
CA ILE A 327 -17.59 -9.27 3.37
C ILE A 327 -18.86 -9.17 4.21
N VAL A 328 -19.73 -10.16 4.11
CA VAL A 328 -21.05 -10.13 4.74
C VAL A 328 -21.16 -11.24 5.79
N PRO A 329 -21.47 -10.92 7.06
CA PRO A 329 -21.83 -11.92 8.06
C PRO A 329 -23.14 -12.63 7.67
N HIS A 330 -23.12 -13.96 7.71
CA HIS A 330 -24.26 -14.86 7.44
C HIS A 330 -24.83 -15.53 8.70
N SER A 331 -24.17 -15.34 9.84
CA SER A 331 -24.69 -15.70 11.15
C SER A 331 -25.80 -14.72 11.60
N ASN A 332 -26.22 -14.81 12.87
CA ASN A 332 -27.28 -13.97 13.45
C ASN A 332 -26.85 -12.53 13.78
N VAL A 333 -25.63 -12.13 13.44
CA VAL A 333 -25.08 -10.78 13.68
C VAL A 333 -24.98 -10.00 12.37
N SER A 334 -24.94 -8.67 12.46
CA SER A 334 -25.03 -7.79 11.27
C SER A 334 -23.76 -6.94 11.05
N THR A 335 -22.83 -6.92 11.99
CA THR A 335 -21.62 -6.10 11.86
C THR A 335 -20.35 -6.93 11.93
N TRP A 336 -19.28 -6.42 11.31
CA TRP A 336 -17.93 -6.99 11.39
C TRP A 336 -17.43 -7.06 12.83
N ARG A 337 -17.77 -6.05 13.64
CA ARG A 337 -17.45 -6.02 15.06
C ARG A 337 -18.03 -7.24 15.76
N GLU A 338 -19.34 -7.47 15.64
CA GLU A 338 -20.00 -8.60 16.27
C GLU A 338 -19.50 -9.94 15.72
N ALA A 339 -19.25 -10.02 14.40
CA ALA A 339 -18.85 -11.26 13.75
C ALA A 339 -17.40 -11.66 14.05
N PHE A 340 -16.47 -10.71 14.11
CA PHE A 340 -15.03 -11.00 14.06
C PHE A 340 -14.27 -10.70 15.35
N SER A 341 -14.84 -9.92 16.29
CA SER A 341 -14.10 -9.52 17.50
C SER A 341 -13.65 -10.71 18.34
N SER A 342 -14.53 -11.69 18.57
CA SER A 342 -14.20 -12.91 19.32
C SER A 342 -13.36 -13.90 18.50
N MET A 343 -13.34 -13.75 17.18
CA MET A 343 -12.55 -14.61 16.29
C MET A 343 -11.09 -14.16 16.20
N LEU A 344 -10.73 -12.95 16.61
CA LEU A 344 -9.35 -12.47 16.56
C LEU A 344 -8.57 -12.93 17.79
N THR A 345 -7.91 -14.09 17.69
CA THR A 345 -7.04 -14.63 18.74
C THR A 345 -5.59 -14.15 18.59
N ALA A 346 -4.76 -14.37 19.63
CA ALA A 346 -3.36 -13.90 19.66
C ALA A 346 -2.47 -14.46 18.53
N ASP A 347 -2.83 -15.62 17.99
CA ASP A 347 -2.11 -16.35 16.93
C ASP A 347 -2.64 -16.09 15.51
N ARG A 348 -3.68 -15.26 15.34
CA ARG A 348 -4.29 -15.00 14.02
C ARG A 348 -3.79 -13.70 13.41
N CYS A 349 -3.23 -13.71 12.21
CA CYS A 349 -2.87 -12.48 11.50
C CYS A 349 -4.01 -11.88 10.68
N GLY A 350 -5.10 -12.63 10.50
CA GLY A 350 -6.29 -12.18 9.78
C GLY A 350 -7.20 -13.33 9.39
N PHE A 351 -8.17 -12.99 8.54
CA PHE A 351 -9.25 -13.83 8.05
C PHE A 351 -9.23 -13.88 6.52
N SER A 352 -9.62 -15.01 5.95
CA SER A 352 -9.86 -15.19 4.53
C SER A 352 -11.29 -15.65 4.29
N PHE A 353 -11.92 -15.07 3.27
CA PHE A 353 -13.33 -15.28 2.93
C PHE A 353 -13.43 -15.82 1.51
N GLN A 354 -14.12 -16.96 1.36
CA GLN A 354 -14.49 -17.51 0.06
C GLN A 354 -15.56 -16.61 -0.58
N SER A 355 -15.64 -16.59 -1.92
CA SER A 355 -16.59 -15.71 -2.62
C SER A 355 -17.77 -16.45 -3.24
N ALA A 356 -18.97 -15.89 -3.09
CA ALA A 356 -20.13 -16.24 -3.89
C ALA A 356 -20.35 -15.14 -4.95
N PHE A 357 -20.64 -15.54 -6.18
CA PHE A 357 -20.90 -14.59 -7.27
C PHE A 357 -22.38 -14.24 -7.33
N TYR A 358 -22.67 -12.95 -7.46
CA TYR A 358 -23.99 -12.41 -7.73
C TYR A 358 -23.94 -11.85 -9.15
N ASP A 359 -24.40 -12.63 -10.12
CA ASP A 359 -24.23 -12.32 -11.55
C ASP A 359 -25.33 -11.36 -12.04
N PRO A 360 -24.99 -10.16 -12.53
CA PRO A 360 -26.00 -9.19 -12.98
C PRO A 360 -26.90 -9.70 -14.12
N GLY A 361 -26.49 -10.74 -14.86
CA GLY A 361 -27.30 -11.39 -15.88
C GLY A 361 -28.43 -12.28 -15.33
N VAL A 362 -28.42 -12.56 -14.03
CA VAL A 362 -29.40 -13.38 -13.29
C VAL A 362 -30.24 -12.46 -12.39
N ARG A 363 -30.74 -11.37 -12.97
CA ARG A 363 -31.53 -10.34 -12.27
C ARG A 363 -32.92 -10.27 -12.89
N GLU A 364 -33.94 -10.17 -12.04
CA GLU A 364 -35.26 -9.72 -12.45
C GLU A 364 -35.23 -8.20 -12.76
N PRO A 365 -35.96 -7.72 -13.78
CA PRO A 365 -36.00 -6.30 -14.12
C PRO A 365 -36.30 -5.43 -12.88
N SER A 366 -35.50 -4.39 -12.66
CA SER A 366 -35.70 -3.49 -11.53
C SER A 366 -35.16 -2.11 -11.85
N GLU A 367 -35.97 -1.09 -11.56
CA GLU A 367 -35.64 0.32 -11.76
C GLU A 367 -34.75 0.89 -10.65
N SER A 368 -34.42 0.09 -9.63
CA SER A 368 -33.59 0.54 -8.52
C SER A 368 -32.16 0.77 -8.98
N ASN A 369 -31.62 1.92 -8.59
CA ASN A 369 -30.20 2.24 -8.74
C ASN A 369 -29.31 1.50 -7.73
N LEU A 370 -29.88 0.88 -6.68
CA LEU A 370 -29.16 -0.03 -5.78
C LEU A 370 -29.08 -1.42 -6.40
N LEU A 371 -27.90 -2.04 -6.37
CA LEU A 371 -27.67 -3.37 -6.94
C LEU A 371 -27.73 -4.44 -5.87
N THR A 372 -27.09 -4.20 -4.73
CA THR A 372 -26.81 -5.24 -3.72
C THR A 372 -28.06 -5.81 -3.06
N PRO A 373 -29.15 -5.05 -2.79
CA PRO A 373 -30.38 -5.61 -2.26
C PRO A 373 -31.26 -6.25 -3.33
N VAL A 374 -31.00 -5.98 -4.61
CA VAL A 374 -31.84 -6.46 -5.73
C VAL A 374 -31.26 -7.73 -6.31
N LEU A 375 -29.94 -7.78 -6.48
CA LEU A 375 -29.25 -8.92 -7.02
C LEU A 375 -29.06 -9.96 -5.92
N THR A 376 -30.07 -10.81 -5.78
CA THR A 376 -30.19 -11.79 -4.68
C THR A 376 -29.91 -13.23 -5.12
N ALA A 377 -29.70 -13.47 -6.41
CA ALA A 377 -29.29 -14.77 -6.92
C ALA A 377 -27.77 -14.90 -6.80
N LYS A 378 -27.31 -15.78 -5.91
CA LYS A 378 -25.88 -16.09 -5.71
C LYS A 378 -25.52 -17.46 -6.27
N SER A 379 -24.26 -17.65 -6.64
CA SER A 379 -23.74 -18.96 -7.02
C SER A 379 -23.81 -19.93 -5.84
N GLU A 380 -24.31 -21.14 -6.09
CA GLU A 380 -24.38 -22.21 -5.07
C GLU A 380 -23.00 -22.55 -4.50
N MET A 381 -21.97 -22.56 -5.36
CA MET A 381 -20.61 -22.84 -4.94
C MET A 381 -19.86 -21.56 -4.57
N TYR A 382 -18.97 -21.69 -3.59
CA TYR A 382 -18.03 -20.65 -3.19
C TYR A 382 -16.69 -20.82 -3.91
N SER A 383 -16.14 -19.74 -4.46
CA SER A 383 -14.79 -19.72 -5.00
C SER A 383 -13.75 -19.75 -3.88
N LYS A 384 -12.86 -20.74 -3.96
CA LYS A 384 -11.68 -20.86 -3.09
C LYS A 384 -10.44 -20.16 -3.64
N VAL A 385 -10.52 -19.62 -4.86
CA VAL A 385 -9.40 -18.94 -5.54
C VAL A 385 -9.60 -17.42 -5.50
N ARG A 386 -10.83 -16.94 -5.75
CA ARG A 386 -11.17 -15.51 -5.67
C ARG A 386 -11.60 -15.14 -4.26
N THR A 387 -10.73 -15.43 -3.29
CA THR A 387 -10.93 -15.04 -1.89
C THR A 387 -10.53 -13.58 -1.68
N LYS A 388 -10.99 -12.98 -0.59
CA LYS A 388 -10.43 -11.71 -0.05
C LYS A 388 -10.13 -11.85 1.42
N VAL A 389 -9.37 -10.90 1.95
CA VAL A 389 -8.83 -10.96 3.31
C VAL A 389 -9.17 -9.72 4.10
N MET A 390 -9.42 -9.94 5.40
CA MET A 390 -9.43 -8.90 6.44
C MET A 390 -8.33 -9.26 7.43
N LEU A 391 -7.35 -8.38 7.63
CA LEU A 391 -6.13 -8.71 8.36
C LEU A 391 -5.78 -7.66 9.40
N CYS A 392 -4.95 -8.03 10.37
CA CYS A 392 -4.31 -7.10 11.28
C CYS A 392 -3.06 -6.54 10.60
N PRO A 393 -3.02 -5.25 10.23
CA PRO A 393 -1.88 -4.69 9.51
C PRO A 393 -0.55 -4.87 10.25
N TRP A 394 -0.56 -4.73 11.57
CA TRP A 394 0.62 -4.93 12.41
C TRP A 394 1.16 -6.36 12.36
N ARG A 395 0.31 -7.36 12.06
CA ARG A 395 0.70 -8.77 12.01
C ARG A 395 1.19 -9.22 10.63
N VAL A 396 1.04 -8.40 9.59
CA VAL A 396 1.27 -8.77 8.19
C VAL A 396 2.41 -7.97 7.58
N PHE A 397 3.38 -8.67 6.98
CA PHE A 397 4.48 -8.08 6.23
C PHE A 397 4.08 -7.74 4.80
N GLU A 398 3.36 -8.66 4.14
CA GLU A 398 2.91 -8.52 2.76
C GLU A 398 1.51 -9.10 2.59
N VAL A 399 0.66 -8.34 1.90
CA VAL A 399 -0.67 -8.78 1.45
C VAL A 399 -0.63 -9.08 -0.05
N GLY A 400 -1.20 -10.22 -0.45
CA GLY A 400 -1.45 -10.57 -1.85
C GLY A 400 -2.80 -10.04 -2.33
N ILE A 401 -3.15 -10.30 -3.59
CA ILE A 401 -4.42 -9.82 -4.19
C ILE A 401 -5.62 -10.55 -3.55
N HIS A 402 -5.45 -11.82 -3.20
CA HIS A 402 -6.51 -12.70 -2.69
C HIS A 402 -6.18 -13.36 -1.34
N HIS A 403 -4.99 -13.14 -0.78
CA HIS A 403 -4.50 -13.86 0.40
C HIS A 403 -3.53 -13.01 1.23
N ILE A 404 -3.26 -13.46 2.46
CA ILE A 404 -2.14 -12.94 3.25
C ILE A 404 -0.88 -13.65 2.76
N SER A 405 0.00 -12.94 2.07
CA SER A 405 1.22 -13.53 1.46
C SER A 405 2.26 -13.86 2.52
N LYS A 406 2.50 -12.93 3.44
CA LYS A 406 3.52 -13.10 4.48
C LYS A 406 3.16 -12.38 5.76
N GLN A 407 3.07 -13.14 6.84
CA GLN A 407 2.95 -12.64 8.20
C GLN A 407 4.31 -12.27 8.81
N ASN A 408 4.31 -11.43 9.86
CA ASN A 408 5.54 -11.00 10.52
C ASN A 408 6.18 -12.07 11.41
N ARG A 409 5.39 -13.05 11.87
CA ARG A 409 5.84 -14.20 12.67
C ARG A 409 5.31 -15.50 12.10
N GLU A 410 6.15 -16.53 12.04
CA GLU A 410 5.80 -17.82 11.41
C GLU A 410 4.64 -18.55 12.09
N ASP A 411 4.49 -18.38 13.40
CA ASP A 411 3.43 -19.02 14.18
C ASP A 411 2.05 -18.37 13.99
N TRP A 412 2.01 -17.15 13.42
CA TRP A 412 0.75 -16.49 13.09
C TRP A 412 0.10 -17.05 11.83
N ARG A 413 -1.23 -17.21 11.87
CA ARG A 413 -1.98 -17.89 10.83
C ARG A 413 -3.10 -17.02 10.25
N SER A 414 -3.31 -17.14 8.95
CA SER A 414 -4.54 -16.71 8.30
C SER A 414 -5.63 -17.73 8.59
N TRP A 415 -6.80 -17.26 9.03
CA TRP A 415 -7.93 -18.12 9.36
C TRP A 415 -8.99 -18.10 8.24
N GLY A 416 -9.25 -19.25 7.63
CA GLY A 416 -10.35 -19.39 6.68
C GLY A 416 -11.69 -19.36 7.41
N VAL A 417 -12.53 -18.36 7.12
CA VAL A 417 -13.86 -18.24 7.72
C VAL A 417 -14.82 -19.20 7.02
N ASP A 418 -15.56 -19.96 7.81
CA ASP A 418 -16.60 -20.87 7.30
C ASP A 418 -17.73 -20.05 6.65
N PRO A 419 -18.17 -20.37 5.42
CA PRO A 419 -19.24 -19.65 4.75
C PRO A 419 -20.58 -19.62 5.51
N SER A 420 -20.82 -20.53 6.47
CA SER A 420 -21.98 -20.44 7.36
C SER A 420 -21.91 -19.24 8.33
N LEU A 421 -20.71 -18.69 8.58
CA LEU A 421 -20.49 -17.52 9.43
C LEU A 421 -20.41 -16.23 8.64
N ALA A 422 -19.59 -16.20 7.58
CA ALA A 422 -19.43 -15.05 6.69
C ALA A 422 -18.73 -15.46 5.39
N TYR A 423 -19.03 -14.77 4.30
CA TYR A 423 -18.34 -14.93 3.03
C TYR A 423 -18.35 -13.63 2.23
N LEU A 424 -17.56 -13.61 1.14
CA LEU A 424 -17.45 -12.47 0.24
C LEU A 424 -18.59 -12.50 -0.79
N HIS A 425 -19.41 -11.46 -0.81
CA HIS A 425 -20.37 -11.19 -1.87
C HIS A 425 -19.66 -10.51 -3.01
N HIS A 426 -19.53 -11.18 -4.16
CA HIS A 426 -18.84 -10.65 -5.34
C HIS A 426 -19.87 -10.35 -6.44
N TYR A 427 -20.25 -9.09 -6.59
CA TYR A 427 -21.30 -8.63 -7.52
C TYR A 427 -20.79 -8.48 -8.94
N ARG A 428 -20.48 -9.62 -9.56
CA ARG A 428 -19.90 -9.71 -10.90
C ARG A 428 -20.35 -10.97 -11.62
N LYS A 429 -20.24 -10.92 -12.95
CA LYS A 429 -20.42 -12.09 -13.81
C LYS A 429 -19.63 -13.29 -13.27
N CYS A 430 -20.32 -14.40 -13.05
CA CYS A 430 -19.68 -15.64 -12.62
C CYS A 430 -18.82 -16.17 -13.77
N VAL A 431 -17.59 -16.58 -13.45
CA VAL A 431 -16.65 -17.13 -14.42
C VAL A 431 -16.41 -18.58 -14.07
N ALA A 432 -16.75 -19.50 -14.97
CA ALA A 432 -16.62 -20.95 -14.76
C ALA A 432 -15.16 -21.44 -14.59
N ASN A 433 -14.19 -20.58 -14.92
CA ASN A 433 -12.78 -20.86 -14.68
C ASN A 433 -12.54 -21.14 -13.18
N PHE A 434 -11.55 -21.99 -12.89
CA PHE A 434 -11.23 -22.43 -11.52
C PHE A 434 -12.31 -23.30 -10.84
N GLY A 435 -13.10 -24.04 -11.64
CA GLY A 435 -14.02 -25.04 -11.13
C GLY A 435 -15.35 -24.49 -10.61
N MET A 436 -15.71 -23.26 -10.98
CA MET A 436 -17.00 -22.65 -10.63
C MET A 436 -18.13 -23.18 -11.53
N ARG A 437 -19.33 -23.33 -10.95
CA ARG A 437 -20.56 -23.78 -11.62
C ARG A 437 -21.51 -22.60 -11.72
N CYS A 438 -21.41 -21.88 -12.82
CA CYS A 438 -22.19 -20.66 -13.08
C CYS A 438 -23.56 -20.93 -13.72
N SER A 439 -24.20 -22.05 -13.38
CA SER A 439 -25.50 -22.46 -13.93
C SER A 439 -26.55 -22.75 -12.86
N VAL A 440 -26.16 -22.79 -11.59
CA VAL A 440 -27.05 -23.03 -10.45
C VAL A 440 -26.93 -21.86 -9.51
N TRP A 441 -28.10 -21.31 -9.16
CA TRP A 441 -28.23 -20.10 -8.37
C TRP A 441 -29.16 -20.37 -7.21
N GLU A 442 -28.79 -19.88 -6.05
CA GLU A 442 -29.61 -19.91 -4.85
C GLU A 442 -29.97 -18.48 -4.43
N LYS A 443 -31.12 -18.35 -3.78
CA LYS A 443 -31.61 -17.05 -3.34
C LYS A 443 -30.97 -16.69 -2.00
N ASP A 444 -30.33 -15.54 -1.94
CA ASP A 444 -29.79 -14.93 -0.74
C ASP A 444 -30.36 -13.54 -0.56
N LEU A 445 -31.16 -13.38 0.50
CA LEU A 445 -31.88 -12.15 0.81
C LEU A 445 -31.19 -11.32 1.90
N ILE A 446 -30.00 -11.72 2.39
CA ILE A 446 -29.44 -11.13 3.61
C ILE A 446 -29.28 -9.61 3.53
N ILE A 447 -28.88 -9.08 2.37
CA ILE A 447 -28.73 -7.64 2.16
C ILE A 447 -30.09 -6.94 2.12
N ALA A 448 -31.05 -7.55 1.41
CA ALA A 448 -32.41 -7.06 1.30
C ALA A 448 -33.10 -7.02 2.68
N ASP A 449 -32.96 -8.08 3.46
CA ASP A 449 -33.66 -8.23 4.73
C ASP A 449 -33.04 -7.36 5.84
N ARG A 450 -31.70 -7.25 5.88
CA ARG A 450 -31.01 -6.60 7.01
C ARG A 450 -30.66 -5.13 6.77
N TYR A 451 -30.36 -4.75 5.52
CA TYR A 451 -29.77 -3.43 5.25
C TYR A 451 -30.57 -2.55 4.30
N LEU A 452 -31.52 -3.09 3.52
CA LEU A 452 -32.22 -2.35 2.46
C LEU A 452 -32.77 -0.99 2.92
N GLN A 453 -33.46 -0.96 4.05
CA GLN A 453 -34.10 0.27 4.54
C GLN A 453 -33.07 1.37 4.83
N ASN A 454 -32.07 1.06 5.65
CA ASN A 454 -31.03 2.01 6.03
C ASN A 454 -30.12 2.36 4.85
N LEU A 455 -29.77 1.37 4.02
CA LEU A 455 -28.97 1.58 2.82
C LEU A 455 -29.69 2.51 1.85
N THR A 456 -30.98 2.33 1.63
CA THR A 456 -31.79 3.20 0.76
C THR A 456 -31.83 4.63 1.28
N ALA A 457 -32.09 4.81 2.58
CA ALA A 457 -32.15 6.13 3.20
C ALA A 457 -30.80 6.88 3.12
N ASN A 458 -29.71 6.20 3.47
CA ASN A 458 -28.36 6.76 3.39
C ASN A 458 -27.99 7.10 1.95
N TYR A 459 -28.19 6.15 1.04
CA TYR A 459 -27.91 6.32 -0.38
C TYR A 459 -28.66 7.53 -0.95
N GLN A 460 -29.97 7.65 -0.73
CA GLN A 460 -30.76 8.78 -1.22
C GLN A 460 -30.26 10.12 -0.66
N THR A 461 -29.85 10.15 0.61
CA THR A 461 -29.28 11.35 1.24
C THR A 461 -28.04 11.82 0.49
N VAL A 462 -27.13 10.91 0.13
CA VAL A 462 -25.91 11.23 -0.62
C VAL A 462 -26.24 11.63 -2.06
N ILE A 463 -27.10 10.87 -2.74
CA ILE A 463 -27.48 11.15 -4.13
C ILE A 463 -28.14 12.53 -4.26
N ASN A 464 -29.07 12.87 -3.38
CA ASN A 464 -29.74 14.18 -3.41
C ASN A 464 -28.74 15.33 -3.23
N HIS A 465 -27.75 15.17 -2.35
CA HIS A 465 -26.69 16.16 -2.17
C HIS A 465 -25.84 16.33 -3.43
N LEU A 466 -25.41 15.23 -4.05
CA LEU A 466 -24.58 15.27 -5.26
C LEU A 466 -25.34 15.91 -6.44
N LEU A 467 -26.61 15.55 -6.64
CA LEU A 467 -27.42 16.09 -7.74
C LEU A 467 -27.77 17.57 -7.55
N TYR A 468 -28.04 18.01 -6.31
CA TYR A 468 -28.30 19.41 -6.01
C TYR A 468 -27.09 20.31 -6.31
N ASN A 469 -25.89 19.86 -5.94
CA ASN A 469 -24.66 20.62 -6.19
C ASN A 469 -24.34 20.70 -7.68
N ASP A 470 -24.57 19.63 -8.45
CA ASP A 470 -24.39 19.64 -9.91
C ASP A 470 -25.34 20.64 -10.59
N GLN A 471 -26.63 20.65 -10.20
CA GLN A 471 -27.59 21.64 -10.70
C GLN A 471 -27.17 23.08 -10.37
N THR A 472 -26.69 23.32 -9.15
CA THR A 472 -26.23 24.64 -8.70
C THR A 472 -25.00 25.10 -9.49
N ALA A 473 -24.03 24.21 -9.71
CA ALA A 473 -22.84 24.50 -10.51
C ALA A 473 -23.21 24.85 -11.97
N ARG A 474 -24.13 24.09 -12.59
CA ARG A 474 -24.63 24.38 -13.94
C ARG A 474 -25.30 25.76 -14.00
N ASN A 475 -26.15 26.09 -13.02
CA ASN A 475 -26.83 27.39 -12.95
C ASN A 475 -25.89 28.59 -12.74
N LEU A 476 -24.73 28.39 -12.11
CA LEU A 476 -23.69 29.42 -11.97
C LEU A 476 -22.90 29.63 -13.27
N THR A 477 -22.65 28.55 -14.03
CA THR A 477 -21.97 28.63 -15.33
C THR A 477 -22.82 29.24 -16.45
N THR A 478 -24.15 29.24 -16.31
CA THR A 478 -25.09 29.79 -17.31
C THR A 478 -25.49 31.24 -17.07
N ARG A 479 -25.03 31.89 -15.98
CA ARG A 479 -25.27 33.33 -15.78
C ARG A 479 -24.46 34.14 -16.81
N PRO A 480 -25.09 35.01 -17.63
CA PRO A 480 -24.38 35.84 -18.57
C PRO A 480 -23.42 36.78 -17.82
N ARG A 481 -22.14 36.80 -18.22
CA ARG A 481 -21.20 37.84 -17.76
C ARG A 481 -21.78 39.19 -18.14
N PHE A 482 -22.21 39.98 -17.15
CA PHE A 482 -22.51 41.39 -17.36
C PHE A 482 -21.25 42.06 -17.93
N LYS A 483 -21.31 42.45 -19.21
CA LYS A 483 -20.34 43.37 -19.78
C LYS A 483 -20.48 44.68 -19.00
N SER A 484 -19.41 45.11 -18.34
CA SER A 484 -19.30 46.45 -17.80
C SER A 484 -19.48 47.43 -18.96
N HIS A 485 -20.65 48.06 -19.05
CA HIS A 485 -20.84 49.22 -19.88
C HIS A 485 -20.01 50.35 -19.26
N GLY A 486 -18.93 50.74 -19.95
CA GLY A 486 -18.33 52.04 -19.74
C GLY A 486 -19.32 53.10 -20.19
N GLU A 487 -19.65 54.01 -19.28
CA GLU A 487 -20.37 55.24 -19.60
C GLU A 487 -19.44 56.23 -20.33
N PRO A 488 -20.02 57.12 -21.16
CA PRO A 488 -19.33 57.79 -22.27
C PRO A 488 -18.34 58.89 -21.88
#